data_AF-A0A956C1N1-F1
#
_entry.id   AF-A0A956C1N1-F1
#
_cell.length_a   1.000
_cell.length_b   1.000
_cell.length_c   1.000
_cell.angle_alpha   90.00
_cell.angle_beta   90.00
_cell.angle_gamma   90.00
#
_symmetry.space_group_name_H-M   'P 1'
#
loop_
_entity.id
_entity.type
_entity.pdbx_description
1 polymer ?
#
loop_
_entity_poly.entity_id
_entity_poly.type
_entity_poly.pdbx_seq_one_letter_code
_entity_poly.pdbx_strand_id
1 'polypeptide(L)'
;MAVDLQGVAERLFDGFMAPLVVGGELKPGKPIGAKTALALGGRQPSDIDTVGKVGLARVRLARKIVAVDLFDPAPSPEEWALGAALHDIVQAAHPGFDGAFRRKSPRRLLHVVDKLLEQIPPPASARAALSRHTWFSRLFEITRTDVTLRWWTGSATFLGEDPPTRLTAWPELRRVNQTRTPHPLMDLPSSGSAADPSQFTGAIEAMLVRSPLTDIATCTRSSPTFVWTQSSLSFIATRAGRTLALRALAQHPDHRVHVAIGRATRALFQARAIRAAGIAVDLLRERVLGLAAIRMSKSDGDPEPLPLSADDAAFAVGAGALAAQHWIATQGDAFSEHERRTMLAILAPAAKSAAANEVRALFGG
;
A
#
# COMPACT_ATOMS: atom_id res chain seq x y z
N MET A 1 -35.12 -6.18 -12.96
CA MET A 1 -35.03 -4.76 -12.58
C MET A 1 -33.67 -4.23 -13.00
N ALA A 2 -33.62 -3.12 -13.74
CA ALA A 2 -32.36 -2.48 -14.09
C ALA A 2 -31.68 -1.97 -12.81
N VAL A 3 -30.38 -2.21 -12.66
CA VAL A 3 -29.61 -1.68 -11.54
C VAL A 3 -29.40 -0.18 -11.80
N ASP A 4 -29.77 0.66 -10.85
CA ASP A 4 -29.44 2.09 -10.87
C ASP A 4 -27.94 2.28 -10.64
N LEU A 5 -27.18 2.28 -11.74
CA LEU A 5 -25.72 2.39 -11.72
C LEU A 5 -25.25 3.76 -11.24
N GLN A 6 -25.98 4.84 -11.53
CA GLN A 6 -25.61 6.16 -11.04
C GLN A 6 -25.76 6.21 -9.52
N GLY A 7 -26.88 5.76 -8.98
CA GLY A 7 -27.07 5.71 -7.53
C GLY A 7 -26.05 4.81 -6.82
N VAL A 8 -25.56 3.73 -7.46
CA VAL A 8 -24.45 2.93 -6.92
C VAL A 8 -23.13 3.72 -6.94
N ALA A 9 -22.83 4.42 -8.03
CA ALA A 9 -21.63 5.24 -8.14
C ALA A 9 -21.58 6.36 -7.08
N GLU A 10 -22.69 7.09 -6.90
CA GLU A 10 -22.77 8.15 -5.87
C GLU A 10 -22.54 7.59 -4.46
N ARG A 11 -23.24 6.49 -4.11
CA ARG A 11 -23.07 5.87 -2.79
C ARG A 11 -21.65 5.36 -2.55
N LEU A 12 -21.02 4.77 -3.57
CA LEU A 12 -19.64 4.30 -3.48
C LEU A 12 -18.67 5.50 -3.35
N PHE A 13 -18.91 6.58 -4.07
CA PHE A 13 -18.08 7.77 -4.02
C PHE A 13 -18.19 8.47 -2.68
N ASP A 14 -19.38 8.96 -2.33
CA ASP A 14 -19.63 9.78 -1.15
C ASP A 14 -19.44 9.00 0.15
N GLY A 15 -19.88 7.74 0.17
CA GLY A 15 -19.84 6.89 1.35
C GLY A 15 -18.50 6.22 1.58
N PHE A 16 -17.65 6.09 0.55
CA PHE A 16 -16.45 5.24 0.67
C PHE A 16 -15.20 5.83 0.01
N MET A 17 -15.20 6.08 -1.30
CA MET A 17 -13.97 6.51 -2.00
C MET A 17 -13.54 7.92 -1.59
N ALA A 18 -14.46 8.87 -1.50
CA ALA A 18 -14.16 10.24 -1.11
C ALA A 18 -13.65 10.32 0.34
N PRO A 19 -14.34 9.76 1.36
CA PRO A 19 -13.82 9.73 2.73
C PRO A 19 -12.49 8.98 2.84
N LEU A 20 -12.27 7.92 2.07
CA LEU A 20 -10.97 7.22 2.04
C LEU A 20 -9.83 8.14 1.63
N VAL A 21 -10.04 9.04 0.66
CA VAL A 21 -9.01 9.97 0.20
C VAL A 21 -8.83 11.14 1.18
N VAL A 22 -9.94 11.75 1.62
CA VAL A 22 -9.89 12.96 2.45
C VAL A 22 -9.60 12.66 3.92
N GLY A 23 -9.74 11.41 4.37
CA GLY A 23 -9.56 10.98 5.76
C GLY A 23 -10.83 11.18 6.61
N GLY A 24 -11.99 10.78 6.08
CA GLY A 24 -13.29 10.87 6.73
C GLY A 24 -13.87 9.52 7.16
N GLU A 25 -15.09 9.56 7.71
CA GLU A 25 -15.85 8.38 8.11
C GLU A 25 -16.27 7.56 6.87
N LEU A 26 -15.95 6.26 6.87
CA LEU A 26 -16.35 5.32 5.83
C LEU A 26 -17.71 4.70 6.16
N LYS A 27 -18.62 4.70 5.19
CA LYS A 27 -19.98 4.16 5.27
C LYS A 27 -20.17 3.08 4.19
N PRO A 28 -19.49 1.93 4.32
CA PRO A 28 -19.71 0.83 3.39
C PRO A 28 -21.18 0.39 3.45
N GLY A 29 -21.77 0.22 2.27
CA GLY A 29 -23.17 -0.12 2.09
C GLY A 29 -23.39 -1.58 1.72
N LYS A 30 -24.41 -1.83 0.91
CA LYS A 30 -24.65 -3.16 0.35
C LYS A 30 -23.50 -3.56 -0.58
N PRO A 31 -23.07 -4.84 -0.59
CA PRO A 31 -22.07 -5.33 -1.54
C PRO A 31 -22.44 -4.98 -2.98
N ILE A 32 -21.46 -4.53 -3.76
CA ILE A 32 -21.64 -4.04 -5.13
C ILE A 32 -21.60 -5.21 -6.13
N GLY A 33 -20.63 -6.10 -5.95
CA GLY A 33 -20.40 -7.26 -6.81
C GLY A 33 -19.73 -6.92 -8.15
N ALA A 34 -19.08 -7.93 -8.74
CA ALA A 34 -18.20 -7.76 -9.90
C ALA A 34 -18.87 -7.13 -11.13
N LYS A 35 -20.07 -7.62 -11.51
CA LYS A 35 -20.78 -7.12 -12.71
C LYS A 35 -21.14 -5.64 -12.58
N THR A 36 -21.65 -5.23 -11.42
CA THR A 36 -22.00 -3.83 -11.17
C THR A 36 -20.76 -2.96 -11.14
N ALA A 37 -19.69 -3.40 -10.46
CA ALA A 37 -18.43 -2.69 -10.36
C ALA A 37 -17.82 -2.36 -11.72
N LEU A 38 -17.78 -3.33 -12.64
CA LEU A 38 -17.27 -3.13 -14.00
C LEU A 38 -18.15 -2.19 -14.84
N ALA A 39 -19.45 -2.14 -14.54
CA ALA A 39 -20.41 -1.27 -15.23
C ALA A 39 -20.42 0.19 -14.71
N LEU A 40 -19.65 0.51 -13.65
CA LEU A 40 -19.52 1.89 -13.14
C LEU A 40 -18.63 2.78 -14.01
N GLY A 41 -17.92 2.22 -14.99
CA GLY A 41 -17.05 3.00 -15.88
C GLY A 41 -17.76 4.17 -16.56
N GLY A 42 -17.09 5.33 -16.61
CA GLY A 42 -17.60 6.55 -17.26
C GLY A 42 -18.60 7.36 -16.42
N ARG A 43 -18.89 6.93 -15.18
CA ARG A 43 -19.76 7.68 -14.27
C ARG A 43 -19.01 8.85 -13.64
N GLN A 44 -19.74 9.94 -13.47
CA GLN A 44 -19.28 11.18 -12.85
C GLN A 44 -20.02 11.35 -11.53
N PRO A 45 -19.33 11.57 -10.40
CA PRO A 45 -19.99 11.96 -9.17
C PRO A 45 -20.68 13.32 -9.34
N SER A 46 -21.86 13.48 -8.75
CA SER A 46 -22.68 14.68 -8.93
C SER A 46 -22.34 15.82 -7.96
N ASP A 47 -21.82 15.51 -6.77
CA ASP A 47 -21.42 16.52 -5.77
C ASP A 47 -20.07 17.17 -6.13
N ILE A 48 -20.15 18.34 -6.75
CA ILE A 48 -19.01 19.13 -7.21
C ILE A 48 -18.08 19.53 -6.05
N ASP A 49 -18.64 19.82 -4.86
CA ASP A 49 -17.84 20.24 -3.70
C ASP A 49 -17.01 19.08 -3.17
N THR A 50 -17.62 17.89 -3.07
CA THR A 50 -16.91 16.67 -2.67
C THR A 50 -15.87 16.28 -3.70
N VAL A 51 -16.19 16.36 -5.00
CA VAL A 51 -15.23 16.15 -6.10
C VAL A 51 -14.04 17.11 -6.00
N GLY A 52 -14.28 18.40 -5.75
CA GLY A 52 -13.23 19.40 -5.58
C GLY A 52 -12.31 19.11 -4.39
N LYS A 53 -12.88 18.74 -3.23
CA LYS A 53 -12.10 18.35 -2.03
C LYS A 53 -11.24 17.12 -2.30
N VAL A 54 -11.81 16.11 -2.96
CA VAL A 54 -11.10 14.88 -3.34
C VAL A 54 -9.97 15.19 -4.32
N GLY A 55 -10.23 15.99 -5.37
CA GLY A 55 -9.21 16.42 -6.33
C GLY A 55 -8.02 17.10 -5.66
N LEU A 56 -8.29 18.05 -4.76
CA LEU A 56 -7.23 18.73 -3.99
C LEU A 56 -6.45 17.77 -3.09
N ALA A 57 -7.14 16.85 -2.40
CA ALA A 57 -6.50 15.84 -1.57
C ALA A 57 -5.61 14.90 -2.38
N ARG A 58 -6.06 14.44 -3.56
CA ARG A 58 -5.28 13.60 -4.48
C ARG A 58 -4.04 14.32 -4.99
N VAL A 59 -4.15 15.60 -5.37
CA VAL A 59 -2.99 16.43 -5.77
C VAL A 59 -1.99 16.57 -4.62
N ARG A 60 -2.45 16.85 -3.39
CA ARG A 60 -1.58 16.93 -2.20
C ARG A 60 -0.86 15.62 -1.93
N LEU A 61 -1.54 14.48 -2.07
CA LEU A 61 -0.94 13.15 -1.92
C LEU A 61 0.11 12.89 -3.00
N ALA A 62 -0.22 13.16 -4.28
CA ALA A 62 0.72 12.98 -5.39
C ALA A 62 1.97 13.85 -5.26
N ARG A 63 1.83 15.10 -4.79
CA ARG A 63 2.94 16.05 -4.60
C ARG A 63 3.97 15.62 -3.58
N LYS A 64 3.66 14.67 -2.70
CA LYS A 64 4.67 14.01 -1.84
C LYS A 64 5.68 13.19 -2.66
N ILE A 65 5.30 12.77 -3.87
CA ILE A 65 6.09 11.89 -4.76
C ILE A 65 6.50 12.64 -6.03
N VAL A 66 5.64 13.44 -6.64
CA VAL A 66 5.95 14.12 -7.90
C VAL A 66 5.12 15.39 -8.07
N ALA A 67 5.73 16.42 -8.66
CA ALA A 67 5.05 17.65 -9.02
C ALA A 67 3.96 17.36 -10.08
N VAL A 68 2.71 17.38 -9.62
CA VAL A 68 1.49 17.24 -10.42
C VAL A 68 0.51 18.29 -9.92
N ASP A 69 -0.20 18.92 -10.84
CA ASP A 69 -1.14 20.00 -10.54
C ASP A 69 -2.60 19.60 -10.73
N LEU A 70 -2.85 18.54 -11.51
CA LEU A 70 -4.19 18.11 -11.86
C LEU A 70 -4.27 16.59 -12.02
N PHE A 71 -5.38 16.04 -11.56
CA PHE A 71 -5.90 14.73 -11.96
C PHE A 71 -7.26 14.92 -12.59
N ASP A 72 -7.70 13.93 -13.38
CA ASP A 72 -9.11 13.84 -13.73
C ASP A 72 -9.94 13.78 -12.42
N PRO A 73 -10.91 14.69 -12.22
CA PRO A 73 -11.77 14.68 -11.04
C PRO A 73 -12.54 13.36 -10.90
N ALA A 74 -12.87 12.71 -12.01
CA ALA A 74 -13.60 11.45 -12.01
C ALA A 74 -12.65 10.25 -11.85
N PRO A 75 -13.07 9.20 -11.13
CA PRO A 75 -12.35 7.93 -11.17
C PRO A 75 -12.40 7.32 -12.57
N SER A 76 -11.27 6.74 -13.01
CA SER A 76 -11.26 5.91 -14.23
C SER A 76 -12.13 4.65 -14.05
N PRO A 77 -12.51 3.95 -15.12
CA PRO A 77 -13.25 2.68 -15.01
C PRO A 77 -12.58 1.66 -14.08
N GLU A 78 -11.26 1.55 -14.15
CA GLU A 78 -10.48 0.65 -13.28
C GLU A 78 -10.44 1.14 -11.83
N GLU A 79 -10.43 2.45 -11.61
CA GLU A 79 -10.45 3.04 -10.26
C GLU A 79 -11.81 2.85 -9.60
N TRP A 80 -12.90 2.96 -10.36
CA TRP A 80 -14.24 2.58 -9.89
C TRP A 80 -14.30 1.10 -9.51
N ALA A 81 -13.80 0.22 -10.37
CA ALA A 81 -13.78 -1.21 -10.10
C ALA A 81 -12.91 -1.56 -8.88
N LEU A 82 -11.75 -0.91 -8.70
CA LEU A 82 -10.89 -1.07 -7.52
C LEU A 82 -11.54 -0.51 -6.25
N GLY A 83 -12.22 0.63 -6.34
CA GLY A 83 -12.97 1.21 -5.23
C GLY A 83 -14.09 0.29 -4.76
N ALA A 84 -14.85 -0.28 -5.71
CA ALA A 84 -15.88 -1.28 -5.42
C ALA A 84 -15.30 -2.58 -4.84
N ALA A 85 -14.15 -3.04 -5.34
CA ALA A 85 -13.46 -4.21 -4.80
C ALA A 85 -13.05 -3.98 -3.34
N LEU A 86 -12.42 -2.84 -3.04
CA LEU A 86 -12.03 -2.50 -1.66
C LEU A 86 -13.26 -2.36 -0.74
N HIS A 87 -14.30 -1.70 -1.22
CA HIS A 87 -15.57 -1.59 -0.52
C HIS A 87 -16.10 -2.98 -0.13
N ASP A 88 -16.15 -3.91 -1.08
CA ASP A 88 -16.64 -5.26 -0.85
C ASP A 88 -15.70 -6.10 0.04
N ILE A 89 -14.39 -5.85 0.02
CA ILE A 89 -13.43 -6.43 0.98
C ILE A 89 -13.75 -5.96 2.39
N VAL A 90 -13.86 -4.64 2.61
CA VAL A 90 -14.22 -4.07 3.92
C VAL A 90 -15.57 -4.60 4.39
N GLN A 91 -16.55 -4.68 3.48
CA GLN A 91 -17.87 -5.21 3.78
C GLN A 91 -17.82 -6.69 4.15
N ALA A 92 -16.92 -7.49 3.58
CA ALA A 92 -16.76 -8.91 3.96
C ALA A 92 -16.41 -9.06 5.45
N ALA A 93 -15.75 -8.07 6.05
CA ALA A 93 -15.44 -8.03 7.48
C ALA A 93 -16.56 -7.42 8.36
N HIS A 94 -17.74 -7.16 7.79
CA HIS A 94 -18.84 -6.56 8.52
C HIS A 94 -19.44 -7.53 9.56
N PRO A 95 -19.59 -7.12 10.84
CA PRO A 95 -20.08 -7.99 11.93
C PRO A 95 -21.44 -8.64 11.68
N GLY A 96 -22.32 -7.95 10.95
CA GLY A 96 -23.65 -8.46 10.55
C GLY A 96 -23.64 -9.77 9.73
N PHE A 97 -22.48 -10.29 9.32
CA PHE A 97 -22.34 -11.61 8.69
C PHE A 97 -22.16 -12.78 9.68
N ASP A 98 -22.01 -12.55 10.98
CA ASP A 98 -21.82 -13.62 11.99
C ASP A 98 -23.12 -14.41 12.33
N GLY A 99 -24.27 -13.98 11.82
CA GLY A 99 -25.52 -14.72 11.96
C GLY A 99 -25.48 -16.10 11.30
N ALA A 100 -26.12 -17.12 11.93
CA ALA A 100 -26.04 -18.53 11.54
C ALA A 100 -26.27 -18.81 10.03
N PHE A 101 -27.16 -18.04 9.38
CA PHE A 101 -27.47 -18.20 7.95
C PHE A 101 -26.57 -17.40 6.99
N ARG A 102 -25.68 -16.55 7.52
CA ARG A 102 -24.85 -15.61 6.74
C ARG A 102 -23.35 -15.85 6.85
N ARG A 103 -22.91 -16.81 7.66
CA ARG A 103 -21.48 -17.14 7.86
C ARG A 103 -20.71 -17.51 6.59
N LYS A 104 -21.38 -18.00 5.54
CA LYS A 104 -20.75 -18.30 4.24
C LYS A 104 -20.65 -17.08 3.31
N SER A 105 -21.32 -15.98 3.64
CA SER A 105 -21.40 -14.78 2.79
C SER A 105 -20.06 -14.06 2.63
N PRO A 106 -19.23 -13.86 3.69
CA PRO A 106 -17.91 -13.25 3.54
C PRO A 106 -17.03 -13.99 2.52
N ARG A 107 -16.94 -15.32 2.63
CA ARG A 107 -16.19 -16.15 1.67
C ARG A 107 -16.68 -16.00 0.23
N ARG A 108 -18.00 -15.99 0.03
CA ARG A 108 -18.58 -15.78 -1.31
C ARG A 108 -18.28 -14.39 -1.84
N LEU A 109 -18.34 -13.37 -0.99
CA LEU A 109 -18.05 -12.00 -1.37
C LEU A 109 -16.58 -11.83 -1.76
N LEU A 110 -15.65 -12.34 -0.95
CA LEU A 110 -14.22 -12.32 -1.25
C LEU A 110 -13.89 -13.09 -2.53
N HIS A 111 -14.60 -14.20 -2.82
CA HIS A 111 -14.45 -14.90 -4.10
C HIS A 111 -14.93 -14.05 -5.29
N VAL A 112 -16.03 -13.30 -5.14
CA VAL A 112 -16.50 -12.37 -6.18
C VAL A 112 -15.50 -11.23 -6.38
N VAL A 113 -14.91 -10.72 -5.31
CA VAL A 113 -13.85 -9.70 -5.35
C VAL A 113 -12.63 -10.24 -6.11
N ASP A 114 -12.18 -11.45 -5.82
CA ASP A 114 -11.05 -12.08 -6.52
C ASP A 114 -11.31 -12.13 -8.03
N LYS A 115 -12.51 -12.57 -8.44
CA LYS A 115 -12.93 -12.58 -9.86
C LYS A 115 -13.09 -11.20 -10.48
N LEU A 116 -13.39 -10.16 -9.70
CA LEU A 116 -13.37 -8.78 -10.15
C LEU A 116 -11.93 -8.31 -10.39
N LEU A 117 -11.03 -8.54 -9.44
CA LEU A 117 -9.64 -8.13 -9.51
C LEU A 117 -8.88 -8.82 -10.66
N GLU A 118 -9.23 -10.07 -10.99
CA GLU A 118 -8.74 -10.77 -12.19
C GLU A 118 -9.03 -9.99 -13.50
N GLN A 119 -10.13 -9.23 -13.55
CA GLN A 119 -10.56 -8.49 -14.75
C GLN A 119 -9.99 -7.07 -14.83
N ILE A 120 -9.40 -6.55 -13.74
CA ILE A 120 -8.81 -5.21 -13.73
C ILE A 120 -7.38 -5.28 -14.27
N PRO A 121 -7.05 -4.59 -15.38
CA PRO A 121 -5.71 -4.63 -15.94
C PRO A 121 -4.69 -3.91 -15.03
N PRO A 122 -3.39 -4.26 -15.12
CA PRO A 122 -2.33 -3.47 -14.50
C PRO A 122 -2.33 -2.03 -15.03
N PRO A 123 -1.80 -1.05 -14.29
CA PRO A 123 -1.79 0.33 -14.76
C PRO A 123 -0.92 0.46 -16.02
N ALA A 124 -1.49 1.01 -17.10
CA ALA A 124 -0.81 1.13 -18.40
C ALA A 124 0.36 2.11 -18.42
N SER A 125 0.47 2.97 -17.40
CA SER A 125 1.52 4.00 -17.32
C SER A 125 1.86 4.37 -15.88
N ALA A 126 2.99 5.06 -15.70
CA ALA A 126 3.38 5.63 -14.42
C ALA A 126 2.34 6.63 -13.86
N ARG A 127 1.70 7.40 -14.75
CA ARG A 127 0.60 8.32 -14.38
C ARG A 127 -0.63 7.55 -13.89
N ALA A 128 -1.00 6.46 -14.55
CA ALA A 128 -2.12 5.62 -14.10
C ALA A 128 -1.83 4.94 -12.75
N ALA A 129 -0.59 4.49 -12.53
CA ALA A 129 -0.18 3.94 -11.24
C ALA A 129 -0.21 5.00 -10.12
N LEU A 130 0.23 6.23 -10.42
CA LEU A 130 0.11 7.37 -9.50
C LEU A 130 -1.35 7.70 -9.19
N SER A 131 -2.21 7.73 -10.21
CA SER A 131 -3.64 7.99 -10.06
C SER A 131 -4.28 6.97 -9.10
N ARG A 132 -4.08 5.66 -9.33
CA ARG A 132 -4.53 4.59 -8.42
C ARG A 132 -3.96 4.77 -7.01
N HIS A 133 -2.67 5.13 -6.90
CA HIS A 133 -2.06 5.38 -5.59
C HIS A 133 -2.76 6.49 -4.81
N THR A 134 -3.15 7.60 -5.46
CA THR A 134 -3.83 8.71 -4.76
C THR A 134 -5.22 8.34 -4.22
N TRP A 135 -5.89 7.34 -4.79
CA TRP A 135 -7.17 6.83 -4.27
C TRP A 135 -6.99 5.91 -3.06
N PHE A 136 -5.92 5.12 -3.05
CA PHE A 136 -5.74 4.01 -2.11
C PHE A 136 -4.54 4.18 -1.17
N SER A 137 -3.91 5.35 -1.12
CA SER A 137 -2.72 5.58 -0.27
C SER A 137 -3.03 5.40 1.22
N ARG A 138 -4.29 5.60 1.62
CA ARG A 138 -4.79 5.47 2.99
C ARG A 138 -5.45 4.11 3.28
N LEU A 139 -5.28 3.11 2.40
CA LEU A 139 -5.84 1.77 2.58
C LEU A 139 -5.58 1.21 4.00
N PHE A 140 -4.33 1.29 4.47
CA PHE A 140 -3.94 0.78 5.79
C PHE A 140 -4.21 1.75 6.95
N GLU A 141 -4.79 2.91 6.69
CA GLU A 141 -5.32 3.81 7.72
C GLU A 141 -6.78 3.46 8.10
N ILE A 142 -7.44 2.61 7.30
CA ILE A 142 -8.81 2.15 7.58
C ILE A 142 -8.84 1.45 8.94
N THR A 143 -9.70 1.95 9.81
CA THR A 143 -9.87 1.47 11.19
C THR A 143 -11.36 1.45 11.52
N ARG A 144 -11.84 0.36 12.13
CA ARG A 144 -13.17 0.30 12.76
C ARG A 144 -13.02 0.60 14.24
N THR A 145 -13.83 1.49 14.79
CA THR A 145 -13.83 1.74 16.24
C THR A 145 -15.00 1.02 16.87
N ASP A 146 -14.70 0.10 17.79
CA ASP A 146 -15.71 -0.61 18.56
C ASP A 146 -15.91 0.07 19.91
N VAL A 147 -17.16 0.18 20.34
CA VAL A 147 -17.52 0.83 21.61
C VAL A 147 -18.07 -0.21 22.56
N THR A 148 -17.38 -0.45 23.68
CA THR A 148 -17.91 -1.27 24.77
C THR A 148 -18.44 -0.36 25.87
N LEU A 149 -19.72 -0.50 26.18
CA LEU A 149 -20.38 0.10 27.33
C LEU A 149 -20.50 -0.94 28.45
N ARG A 150 -20.11 -0.56 29.67
CA ARG A 150 -20.34 -1.32 30.90
C ARG A 150 -21.12 -0.46 31.87
N TRP A 151 -22.15 -1.01 32.50
CA TRP A 151 -22.95 -0.33 33.52
C TRP A 151 -23.32 -1.34 34.62
N TRP A 152 -23.97 -0.87 35.69
CA TRP A 152 -24.18 -1.68 36.90
C TRP A 152 -24.96 -3.00 36.71
N THR A 153 -25.78 -3.13 35.67
CA THR A 153 -26.54 -4.35 35.35
C THR A 153 -26.04 -5.13 34.14
N GLY A 154 -24.98 -4.69 33.46
CA GLY A 154 -24.49 -5.42 32.29
C GLY A 154 -23.51 -4.66 31.41
N SER A 155 -23.32 -5.20 30.21
CA SER A 155 -22.44 -4.63 29.19
C SER A 155 -22.99 -4.87 27.80
N ALA A 156 -22.67 -3.97 26.87
CA ALA A 156 -22.93 -4.14 25.44
C ALA A 156 -21.74 -3.63 24.64
N THR A 157 -21.44 -4.31 23.53
CA THR A 157 -20.41 -3.92 22.57
C THR A 157 -21.06 -3.58 21.24
N PHE A 158 -20.71 -2.42 20.71
CA PHE A 158 -21.17 -1.88 19.42
C PHE A 158 -19.98 -1.90 18.46
N LEU A 159 -20.12 -2.62 17.36
CA LEU A 159 -19.01 -2.90 16.45
C LEU A 159 -19.07 -1.93 15.27
N GLY A 160 -18.22 -0.90 15.28
CA GLY A 160 -18.22 0.15 14.26
C GLY A 160 -19.44 1.09 14.29
N GLU A 161 -20.26 1.04 15.34
CA GLU A 161 -21.44 1.89 15.51
C GLU A 161 -21.36 2.63 16.86
N ASP A 162 -21.88 3.85 16.90
CA ASP A 162 -22.03 4.57 18.18
C ASP A 162 -23.18 3.96 19.00
N PRO A 163 -23.02 3.88 20.34
CA PRO A 163 -24.06 3.33 21.19
C PRO A 163 -25.33 4.21 21.18
N PRO A 164 -26.53 3.60 21.30
CA PRO A 164 -27.77 4.35 21.45
C PRO A 164 -27.74 5.30 22.65
N THR A 165 -28.19 6.54 22.46
CA THR A 165 -28.17 7.60 23.50
C THR A 165 -28.84 7.19 24.82
N ARG A 166 -29.86 6.33 24.75
CA ARG A 166 -30.56 5.80 25.94
C ARG A 166 -29.67 4.97 26.87
N LEU A 167 -28.63 4.34 26.35
CA LEU A 167 -27.69 3.51 27.11
C LEU A 167 -26.54 4.33 27.69
N THR A 168 -26.24 5.49 27.10
CA THR A 168 -25.28 6.46 27.64
C THR A 168 -25.92 7.48 28.58
N ALA A 169 -27.26 7.47 28.73
CA ALA A 169 -27.98 8.35 29.63
C ALA A 169 -27.75 8.01 31.12
N TRP A 170 -27.69 9.06 31.95
CA TRP A 170 -27.45 9.00 33.40
C TRP A 170 -26.16 8.26 33.80
N PRO A 171 -24.99 8.73 33.31
CA PRO A 171 -23.71 8.03 33.47
C PRO A 171 -23.34 7.80 34.94
N GLU A 172 -23.61 8.76 35.84
CA GLU A 172 -23.29 8.66 37.26
C GLU A 172 -24.21 7.68 38.00
N LEU A 173 -25.53 7.78 37.76
CA LEU A 173 -26.52 6.93 38.41
C LEU A 173 -26.37 5.46 37.98
N ARG A 174 -26.03 5.22 36.71
CA ARG A 174 -25.89 3.88 36.13
C ARG A 174 -24.45 3.37 36.10
N ARG A 175 -23.48 4.18 36.56
CA ARG A 175 -22.03 3.90 36.50
C ARG A 175 -21.59 3.44 35.10
N VAL A 176 -21.99 4.20 34.08
CA VAL A 176 -21.69 3.86 32.68
C VAL A 176 -20.23 4.18 32.38
N ASN A 177 -19.45 3.14 32.08
CA ASN A 177 -18.08 3.24 31.60
C ASN A 177 -18.06 2.92 30.10
N GLN A 178 -17.38 3.77 29.33
CA GLN A 178 -17.23 3.61 27.90
C GLN A 178 -15.76 3.35 27.55
N THR A 179 -15.51 2.31 26.76
CA THR A 179 -14.20 2.02 26.18
C THR A 179 -14.33 2.00 24.67
N ARG A 180 -13.50 2.80 23.97
CA ARG A 180 -13.40 2.82 22.51
C ARG A 180 -12.13 2.08 22.09
N THR A 181 -12.27 1.05 21.26
CA THR A 181 -11.16 0.21 20.81
C THR A 181 -11.03 0.31 19.29
N PRO A 182 -9.92 0.86 18.77
CA PRO A 182 -9.67 0.88 17.33
C PRO A 182 -9.16 -0.49 16.84
N HIS A 183 -9.73 -0.97 15.74
CA HIS A 183 -9.34 -2.19 15.03
C HIS A 183 -8.92 -1.84 13.59
N PRO A 184 -7.61 -1.86 13.27
CA PRO A 184 -7.10 -1.66 11.92
C PRO A 184 -7.68 -2.65 10.91
N LEU A 185 -7.63 -2.30 9.63
CA LEU A 185 -8.17 -3.09 8.50
C LEU A 185 -7.81 -4.58 8.58
N MET A 186 -6.53 -4.88 8.84
CA MET A 186 -6.03 -6.26 8.85
C MET A 186 -6.46 -7.05 10.07
N ASP A 187 -6.93 -6.39 11.13
CA ASP A 187 -7.38 -7.01 12.38
C ASP A 187 -8.90 -7.24 12.40
N LEU A 188 -9.64 -6.68 11.42
CA LEU A 188 -11.09 -6.81 11.35
C LEU A 188 -11.58 -8.26 11.26
N PRO A 189 -10.97 -9.18 10.48
CA PRO A 189 -11.40 -10.58 10.43
C PRO A 189 -11.35 -11.28 11.80
N SER A 190 -10.39 -10.92 12.65
CA SER A 190 -10.23 -11.45 14.00
C SER A 190 -11.01 -10.68 15.07
N SER A 191 -11.64 -9.56 14.72
CA SER A 191 -12.33 -8.66 15.65
C SER A 191 -13.84 -8.70 15.38
N GLY A 192 -14.54 -9.76 15.79
CA GLY A 192 -16.01 -9.82 15.68
C GLY A 192 -16.58 -9.95 14.26
N SER A 193 -15.76 -10.43 13.32
CA SER A 193 -16.17 -10.76 11.95
C SER A 193 -16.20 -12.28 11.73
N ALA A 194 -17.01 -12.74 10.78
CA ALA A 194 -17.01 -14.13 10.31
C ALA A 194 -16.11 -14.36 9.08
N ALA A 195 -15.37 -13.34 8.63
CA ALA A 195 -14.44 -13.45 7.52
C ALA A 195 -13.23 -14.30 7.90
N ASP A 196 -12.82 -15.18 6.98
CA ASP A 196 -11.58 -15.94 7.14
C ASP A 196 -10.37 -15.00 6.98
N PRO A 197 -9.46 -14.90 7.98
CA PRO A 197 -8.32 -13.97 7.93
C PRO A 197 -7.39 -14.21 6.74
N SER A 198 -7.21 -15.47 6.31
CA SER A 198 -6.33 -15.81 5.20
C SER A 198 -6.90 -15.37 3.85
N GLN A 199 -8.20 -15.61 3.63
CA GLN A 199 -8.90 -15.15 2.42
C GLN A 199 -8.99 -13.63 2.37
N PHE A 200 -9.22 -12.97 3.52
CA PHE A 200 -9.25 -11.52 3.60
C PHE A 200 -7.88 -10.91 3.24
N THR A 201 -6.80 -11.48 3.81
CA THR A 201 -5.43 -11.07 3.50
C THR A 201 -5.12 -11.28 2.01
N GLY A 202 -5.48 -12.43 1.45
CA GLY A 202 -5.31 -12.71 0.02
C GLY A 202 -6.07 -11.73 -0.89
N ALA A 203 -7.26 -11.27 -0.50
CA ALA A 203 -7.99 -10.27 -1.26
C ALA A 203 -7.31 -8.88 -1.23
N ILE A 204 -6.72 -8.49 -0.09
CA ILE A 204 -5.91 -7.27 0.00
C ILE A 204 -4.63 -7.41 -0.85
N GLU A 205 -3.96 -8.56 -0.82
CA GLU A 205 -2.80 -8.84 -1.69
C GLU A 205 -3.17 -8.70 -3.16
N ALA A 206 -4.25 -9.34 -3.60
CA ALA A 206 -4.74 -9.26 -4.97
C ALA A 206 -5.05 -7.81 -5.39
N MET A 207 -5.62 -7.00 -4.48
CA MET A 207 -5.86 -5.58 -4.72
C MET A 207 -4.55 -4.80 -4.88
N LEU A 208 -3.56 -5.03 -4.01
CA LEU A 208 -2.25 -4.38 -4.08
C LEU A 208 -1.50 -4.70 -5.38
N VAL A 209 -1.65 -5.91 -5.93
CA VAL A 209 -1.10 -6.27 -7.26
C VAL A 209 -1.67 -5.37 -8.37
N ARG A 210 -2.86 -4.78 -8.20
CA ARG A 210 -3.48 -3.84 -9.15
C ARG A 210 -3.13 -2.37 -8.89
N SER A 211 -2.49 -2.07 -7.75
CA SER A 211 -1.95 -0.74 -7.44
C SER A 211 -0.47 -0.83 -7.03
N PRO A 212 0.44 -1.13 -7.97
CA PRO A 212 1.85 -1.42 -7.66
C PRO A 212 2.57 -0.28 -6.94
N LEU A 213 2.20 0.98 -7.20
CA LEU A 213 2.78 2.10 -6.46
C LEU A 213 2.28 2.16 -5.01
N THR A 214 1.00 1.85 -4.73
CA THR A 214 0.50 1.70 -3.35
C THR A 214 1.19 0.54 -2.64
N ASP A 215 1.38 -0.59 -3.32
CA ASP A 215 2.07 -1.75 -2.76
C ASP A 215 3.50 -1.41 -2.34
N ILE A 216 4.27 -0.74 -3.21
CA ILE A 216 5.63 -0.28 -2.92
C ILE A 216 5.63 0.79 -1.82
N ALA A 217 4.75 1.79 -1.90
CA ALA A 217 4.65 2.87 -0.91
C ALA A 217 4.27 2.35 0.48
N THR A 218 3.65 1.17 0.56
CA THR A 218 3.26 0.53 1.84
C THR A 218 4.12 -0.70 2.14
N CYS A 219 5.30 -0.82 1.54
CA CYS A 219 6.11 -2.04 1.66
C CYS A 219 6.53 -2.37 3.11
N THR A 220 6.54 -1.38 4.00
CA THR A 220 6.88 -1.54 5.43
C THR A 220 5.70 -1.99 6.30
N ARG A 221 4.54 -2.30 5.70
CA ARG A 221 3.37 -2.83 6.42
C ARG A 221 3.67 -4.20 7.03
N SER A 222 2.97 -4.54 8.11
CA SER A 222 3.09 -5.83 8.79
C SER A 222 2.39 -6.96 8.04
N SER A 223 1.20 -6.70 7.49
CA SER A 223 0.39 -7.67 6.76
C SER A 223 -0.45 -6.97 5.67
N PRO A 224 -0.64 -7.59 4.49
CA PRO A 224 0.17 -8.69 3.96
C PRO A 224 1.63 -8.27 3.79
N THR A 225 2.58 -9.18 3.96
CA THR A 225 3.99 -8.84 3.81
C THR A 225 4.31 -8.46 2.36
N PHE A 226 5.10 -7.39 2.16
CA PHE A 226 5.53 -7.01 0.81
C PHE A 226 6.33 -8.12 0.12
N VAL A 227 5.95 -8.42 -1.12
CA VAL A 227 6.60 -9.35 -2.05
C VAL A 227 6.66 -8.70 -3.44
N TRP A 228 7.69 -9.04 -4.22
CA TRP A 228 7.75 -8.60 -5.60
C TRP A 228 6.72 -9.37 -6.43
N THR A 229 5.83 -8.64 -7.10
CA THR A 229 4.85 -9.18 -8.03
C THR A 229 5.23 -8.79 -9.45
N GLN A 230 4.67 -9.48 -10.45
CA GLN A 230 4.87 -9.08 -11.84
C GLN A 230 4.48 -7.62 -12.09
N SER A 231 3.41 -7.12 -11.45
CA SER A 231 2.97 -5.73 -11.57
C SER A 231 3.98 -4.75 -10.97
N SER A 232 4.49 -5.01 -9.75
CA SER A 232 5.44 -4.11 -9.11
C SER A 232 6.80 -4.11 -9.83
N LEU A 233 7.27 -5.28 -10.29
CA LEU A 233 8.47 -5.40 -11.11
C LEU A 233 8.33 -4.69 -12.47
N SER A 234 7.22 -4.91 -13.19
CA SER A 234 6.97 -4.26 -14.48
C SER A 234 6.90 -2.73 -14.33
N PHE A 235 6.33 -2.25 -13.23
CA PHE A 235 6.27 -0.82 -12.92
C PHE A 235 7.68 -0.22 -12.74
N ILE A 236 8.53 -0.83 -11.90
CA ILE A 236 9.90 -0.33 -11.64
C ILE A 236 10.91 -0.68 -12.74
N ALA A 237 10.55 -1.51 -13.71
CA ALA A 237 11.36 -1.76 -14.90
C ALA A 237 11.48 -0.48 -15.77
N THR A 238 10.47 0.39 -15.72
CA THR A 238 10.50 1.69 -16.41
C THR A 238 11.18 2.75 -15.56
N ARG A 239 11.91 3.69 -16.19
CA ARG A 239 12.54 4.82 -15.49
C ARG A 239 11.53 5.66 -14.70
N ALA A 240 10.37 5.95 -15.28
CA ALA A 240 9.33 6.75 -14.64
C ALA A 240 8.74 6.04 -13.42
N GLY A 241 8.40 4.75 -13.53
CA GLY A 241 7.87 3.98 -12.41
C GLY A 241 8.89 3.80 -11.29
N ARG A 242 10.16 3.52 -11.63
CA ARG A 242 11.25 3.45 -10.65
C ARG A 242 11.47 4.76 -9.92
N THR A 243 11.44 5.89 -10.62
CA THR A 243 11.55 7.23 -10.01
C THR A 243 10.42 7.46 -9.00
N LEU A 244 9.18 7.13 -9.35
CA LEU A 244 8.05 7.24 -8.42
C LEU A 244 8.20 6.30 -7.22
N ALA A 245 8.62 5.05 -7.46
CA ALA A 245 8.88 4.08 -6.40
C ALA A 245 9.94 4.59 -5.42
N LEU A 246 11.09 5.06 -5.89
CA LEU A 246 12.16 5.60 -5.03
C LEU A 246 11.68 6.76 -4.17
N ARG A 247 10.89 7.68 -4.75
CA ARG A 247 10.34 8.83 -4.02
C ARG A 247 9.26 8.44 -3.00
N ALA A 248 8.45 7.43 -3.33
CA ALA A 248 7.50 6.85 -2.37
C ALA A 248 8.24 6.17 -1.21
N LEU A 249 9.27 5.37 -1.50
CA LEU A 249 10.09 4.72 -0.48
C LEU A 249 10.88 5.72 0.37
N ALA A 250 11.22 6.89 -0.16
CA ALA A 250 11.88 7.95 0.60
C ALA A 250 10.99 8.61 1.68
N GLN A 251 9.68 8.32 1.68
CA GLN A 251 8.76 8.77 2.74
C GLN A 251 8.85 7.94 4.03
N HIS A 252 9.64 6.86 4.03
CA HIS A 252 9.75 5.92 5.14
C HIS A 252 11.19 5.85 5.67
N PRO A 253 11.38 5.45 6.95
CA PRO A 253 12.72 5.21 7.50
C PRO A 253 13.49 4.16 6.68
N ASP A 254 14.74 4.48 6.33
CA ASP A 254 15.59 3.67 5.44
C ASP A 254 15.70 2.21 5.87
N HIS A 255 15.92 1.96 7.17
CA HIS A 255 16.08 0.60 7.69
C HIS A 255 14.84 -0.26 7.42
N ARG A 256 13.64 0.23 7.73
CA ARG A 256 12.39 -0.52 7.50
C ARG A 256 12.16 -0.81 6.03
N VAL A 257 12.46 0.15 5.16
CA VAL A 257 12.37 -0.05 3.71
C VAL A 257 13.34 -1.13 3.27
N HIS A 258 14.61 -1.04 3.65
CA HIS A 258 15.64 -2.00 3.29
C HIS A 258 15.32 -3.42 3.78
N VAL A 259 14.79 -3.59 4.99
CA VAL A 259 14.32 -4.90 5.48
C VAL A 259 13.23 -5.45 4.55
N ALA A 260 12.19 -4.67 4.25
CA ALA A 260 11.06 -5.13 3.44
C ALA A 260 11.47 -5.51 2.01
N ILE A 261 12.19 -4.62 1.30
CA ILE A 261 12.61 -4.86 -0.08
C ILE A 261 13.76 -5.86 -0.17
N GLY A 262 14.62 -5.95 0.86
CA GLY A 262 15.69 -6.94 0.97
C GLY A 262 15.14 -8.36 1.06
N ARG A 263 14.20 -8.59 1.98
CA ARG A 263 13.47 -9.86 2.11
C ARG A 263 12.82 -10.27 0.79
N ALA A 264 12.06 -9.35 0.18
CA ALA A 264 11.37 -9.61 -1.08
C ALA A 264 12.34 -9.92 -2.22
N THR A 265 13.47 -9.22 -2.29
CA THR A 265 14.49 -9.44 -3.34
C THR A 265 15.25 -10.75 -3.13
N ARG A 266 15.59 -11.10 -1.88
CA ARG A 266 16.21 -12.40 -1.56
C ARG A 266 15.32 -13.57 -1.98
N ALA A 267 14.00 -13.45 -1.79
CA ALA A 267 13.04 -14.46 -2.24
C ALA A 267 13.08 -14.70 -3.76
N LEU A 268 13.35 -13.68 -4.58
CA LEU A 268 13.51 -13.83 -6.03
C LEU A 268 14.74 -14.68 -6.39
N PHE A 269 15.86 -14.48 -5.68
CA PHE A 269 17.06 -15.30 -5.87
C PHE A 269 16.84 -16.75 -5.46
N GLN A 270 16.19 -16.98 -4.31
CA GLN A 270 15.85 -18.33 -3.85
C GLN A 270 14.95 -19.06 -4.85
N ALA A 271 14.02 -18.35 -5.48
CA ALA A 271 13.18 -18.87 -6.56
C ALA A 271 13.88 -18.96 -7.93
N ARG A 272 15.18 -18.63 -8.03
CA ARG A 272 15.96 -18.57 -9.28
C ARG A 272 15.35 -17.67 -10.36
N ALA A 273 14.60 -16.64 -9.96
CA ALA A 273 13.96 -15.68 -10.86
C ALA A 273 14.94 -14.57 -11.29
N ILE A 274 16.08 -14.94 -11.91
CA ILE A 274 17.23 -14.03 -12.13
C ILE A 274 16.85 -12.74 -12.87
N ARG A 275 15.99 -12.81 -13.90
CA ARG A 275 15.53 -11.61 -14.63
C ARG A 275 14.74 -10.66 -13.72
N ALA A 276 13.84 -11.19 -12.90
CA ALA A 276 13.09 -10.41 -11.93
C ALA A 276 13.99 -9.83 -10.83
N ALA A 277 14.95 -10.63 -10.34
CA ALA A 277 15.94 -10.20 -9.37
C ALA A 277 16.78 -9.03 -9.90
N GLY A 278 17.19 -9.06 -11.18
CA GLY A 278 17.91 -7.94 -11.82
C GLY A 278 17.12 -6.62 -11.77
N ILE A 279 15.82 -6.65 -12.05
CA ILE A 279 14.94 -5.47 -11.97
C ILE A 279 14.86 -4.92 -10.54
N ALA A 280 14.72 -5.80 -9.54
CA ALA A 280 14.71 -5.40 -8.13
C ALA A 280 16.07 -4.83 -7.70
N VAL A 281 17.18 -5.44 -8.13
CA VAL A 281 18.54 -4.97 -7.85
C VAL A 281 18.80 -3.59 -8.48
N ASP A 282 18.25 -3.29 -9.65
CA ASP A 282 18.33 -1.95 -10.25
C ASP A 282 17.70 -0.87 -9.37
N LEU A 283 16.57 -1.16 -8.72
CA LEU A 283 15.95 -0.27 -7.74
C LEU A 283 16.83 -0.11 -6.49
N LEU A 284 17.39 -1.21 -5.97
CA LEU A 284 18.30 -1.18 -4.82
C LEU A 284 19.55 -0.34 -5.12
N ARG A 285 20.12 -0.49 -6.31
CA ARG A 285 21.25 0.31 -6.80
C ARG A 285 20.92 1.80 -6.75
N GLU A 286 19.83 2.22 -7.39
CA GLU A 286 19.47 3.65 -7.44
C GLU A 286 19.19 4.22 -6.06
N ARG A 287 18.56 3.43 -5.17
CA ARG A 287 18.34 3.83 -3.78
C ARG A 287 19.66 4.06 -3.05
N VAL A 288 20.58 3.10 -3.14
CA VAL A 288 21.88 3.17 -2.47
C VAL A 288 22.76 4.30 -3.04
N LEU A 289 22.72 4.54 -4.35
CA LEU A 289 23.37 5.71 -4.97
C LEU A 289 22.80 7.02 -4.43
N GLY A 290 21.48 7.14 -4.28
CA GLY A 290 20.85 8.32 -3.68
C GLY A 290 21.28 8.55 -2.22
N LEU A 291 21.39 7.48 -1.44
CA LEU A 291 21.90 7.55 -0.07
C LEU A 291 23.37 7.94 0.03
N ALA A 292 24.19 7.52 -0.93
CA ALA A 292 25.59 7.94 -1.04
C ALA A 292 25.69 9.42 -1.44
N ALA A 293 24.88 9.88 -2.39
CA ALA A 293 24.84 11.27 -2.82
C ALA A 293 24.45 12.23 -1.68
N ILE A 294 23.45 11.87 -0.86
CA ILE A 294 23.04 12.65 0.32
C ILE A 294 24.16 12.73 1.36
N ARG A 295 24.96 11.67 1.54
CA ARG A 295 26.10 11.68 2.47
C ARG A 295 27.22 12.56 1.93
N MET A 296 27.53 12.43 0.65
CA MET A 296 28.51 13.27 -0.03
C MET A 296 28.14 14.76 0.09
N SER A 297 26.86 15.13 -0.04
CA SER A 297 26.42 16.53 0.08
C SER A 297 26.41 17.07 1.52
N LYS A 298 26.49 16.20 2.53
CA LYS A 298 26.45 16.58 3.96
C LYS A 298 27.82 16.61 4.61
N SER A 299 28.84 16.06 3.95
CA SER A 299 30.16 15.91 4.51
C SER A 299 31.05 17.06 4.04
N ASP A 300 31.43 17.95 4.96
CA ASP A 300 32.51 18.92 4.75
C ASP A 300 33.91 18.25 4.82
N GLY A 301 33.97 16.92 5.05
CA GLY A 301 35.18 16.09 5.15
C GLY A 301 35.00 14.68 4.56
N ASP A 302 35.73 13.68 5.09
CA ASP A 302 35.63 12.29 4.61
C ASP A 302 34.23 11.70 4.88
N PRO A 303 33.45 11.35 3.84
CA PRO A 303 32.08 10.94 4.03
C PRO A 303 31.99 9.56 4.68
N GLU A 304 31.13 9.46 5.68
CA GLU A 304 30.88 8.22 6.38
C GLU A 304 30.36 7.12 5.45
N PRO A 305 30.79 5.86 5.65
CA PRO A 305 30.30 4.74 4.87
C PRO A 305 28.82 4.44 5.17
N LEU A 306 28.21 3.64 4.30
CA LEU A 306 26.85 3.17 4.56
C LEU A 306 26.81 2.27 5.81
N PRO A 307 25.80 2.44 6.69
CA PRO A 307 25.65 1.60 7.86
C PRO A 307 25.40 0.14 7.44
N LEU A 308 26.13 -0.77 8.07
CA LEU A 308 25.95 -2.21 7.87
C LEU A 308 24.98 -2.73 8.94
N SER A 309 23.99 -3.50 8.49
CA SER A 309 23.09 -4.26 9.36
C SER A 309 23.45 -5.75 9.28
N ALA A 310 22.84 -6.57 10.13
CA ALA A 310 22.95 -8.04 10.09
C ALA A 310 21.69 -8.75 9.57
N ASP A 311 20.68 -7.99 9.12
CA ASP A 311 19.36 -8.48 8.71
C ASP A 311 19.12 -8.36 7.18
N ASP A 312 17.86 -8.50 6.73
CA ASP A 312 17.47 -8.30 5.34
C ASP A 312 17.84 -6.90 4.79
N ALA A 313 18.02 -5.88 5.65
CA ALA A 313 18.51 -4.59 5.20
C ALA A 313 19.97 -4.68 4.72
N ALA A 314 20.78 -5.53 5.36
CA ALA A 314 22.15 -5.79 4.91
C ALA A 314 22.19 -6.36 3.50
N PHE A 315 21.26 -7.28 3.20
CA PHE A 315 21.09 -7.85 1.86
C PHE A 315 20.71 -6.76 0.84
N ALA A 316 19.72 -5.94 1.14
CA ALA A 316 19.30 -4.85 0.26
C ALA A 316 20.45 -3.86 -0.04
N VAL A 317 21.15 -3.42 1.01
CA VAL A 317 22.25 -2.46 0.90
C VAL A 317 23.47 -3.07 0.21
N GLY A 318 23.83 -4.31 0.53
CA GLY A 318 24.94 -5.04 -0.09
C GLY A 318 24.70 -5.30 -1.58
N ALA A 319 23.51 -5.79 -1.96
CA ALA A 319 23.12 -5.99 -3.36
C ALA A 319 23.13 -4.67 -4.14
N GLY A 320 22.53 -3.61 -3.58
CA GLY A 320 22.50 -2.29 -4.21
C GLY A 320 23.89 -1.67 -4.36
N ALA A 321 24.75 -1.78 -3.34
CA ALA A 321 26.12 -1.27 -3.38
C ALA A 321 26.99 -2.01 -4.42
N LEU A 322 26.85 -3.33 -4.53
CA LEU A 322 27.55 -4.12 -5.53
C LEU A 322 27.14 -3.72 -6.95
N ALA A 323 25.83 -3.62 -7.20
CA ALA A 323 25.31 -3.16 -8.49
C ALA A 323 25.71 -1.71 -8.80
N ALA A 324 25.77 -0.85 -7.78
CA ALA A 324 26.22 0.54 -7.91
C ALA A 324 27.70 0.64 -8.30
N GLN A 325 28.59 -0.12 -7.66
CA GLN A 325 30.01 -0.14 -8.02
C GLN A 325 30.22 -0.63 -9.45
N HIS A 326 29.55 -1.71 -9.87
CA HIS A 326 29.64 -2.20 -11.23
C HIS A 326 29.13 -1.18 -12.25
N TRP A 327 28.02 -0.50 -11.94
CA TRP A 327 27.48 0.55 -12.78
C TRP A 327 28.41 1.77 -12.89
N ILE A 328 29.01 2.23 -11.78
CA ILE A 328 30.01 3.31 -11.79
C ILE A 328 31.24 2.90 -12.62
N ALA A 329 31.68 1.64 -12.57
CA ALA A 329 32.82 1.17 -13.35
C ALA A 329 32.52 1.13 -14.86
N THR A 330 31.27 0.91 -15.26
CA THR A 330 30.86 0.74 -16.67
C THR A 330 30.26 1.99 -17.30
N GLN A 331 29.65 2.87 -16.51
CA GLN A 331 28.92 4.07 -16.96
C GLN A 331 29.30 5.33 -16.15
N GLY A 332 30.46 5.31 -15.50
CA GLY A 332 30.89 6.36 -14.57
C GLY A 332 31.29 7.70 -15.18
N ASP A 333 31.25 7.84 -16.50
CA ASP A 333 31.63 9.09 -17.21
C ASP A 333 30.70 10.26 -16.88
N ALA A 334 29.53 9.98 -16.29
CA ALA A 334 28.60 10.99 -15.79
C ALA A 334 29.04 11.67 -14.48
N PHE A 335 30.08 11.17 -13.80
CA PHE A 335 30.62 11.74 -12.56
C PHE A 335 31.97 12.38 -12.82
N SER A 336 32.27 13.46 -12.09
CA SER A 336 33.66 13.90 -11.96
C SER A 336 34.51 12.82 -11.30
N GLU A 337 35.83 12.84 -11.52
CA GLU A 337 36.72 11.86 -10.93
C GLU A 337 36.64 11.85 -9.40
N HIS A 338 36.51 13.04 -8.80
CA HIS A 338 36.37 13.20 -7.36
C HIS A 338 35.07 12.56 -6.86
N GLU A 339 33.91 12.90 -7.44
CA GLU A 339 32.62 12.31 -7.06
C GLU A 339 32.64 10.78 -7.19
N ARG A 340 33.19 10.25 -8.28
CA ARG A 340 33.33 8.83 -8.50
C ARG A 340 34.15 8.16 -7.39
N ARG A 341 35.32 8.72 -7.05
CA ARG A 341 36.19 8.19 -6.00
C ARG A 341 35.50 8.21 -4.63
N THR A 342 34.82 9.31 -4.32
CA THR A 342 34.09 9.52 -3.08
C THR A 342 32.90 8.56 -2.95
N MET A 343 32.09 8.40 -4.00
CA MET A 343 30.98 7.45 -4.01
C MET A 343 31.49 6.01 -3.85
N LEU A 344 32.57 5.63 -4.54
CA LEU A 344 33.14 4.29 -4.38
C LEU A 344 33.63 4.03 -2.95
N ALA A 345 34.19 5.04 -2.28
CA ALA A 345 34.61 4.94 -0.89
C ALA A 345 33.42 4.70 0.06
N ILE A 346 32.32 5.46 -0.10
CA ILE A 346 31.09 5.30 0.69
C ILE A 346 30.47 3.91 0.51
N LEU A 347 30.48 3.39 -0.72
CA LEU A 347 29.85 2.12 -1.09
C LEU A 347 30.69 0.89 -0.74
N ALA A 348 32.02 1.03 -0.66
CA ALA A 348 32.95 -0.10 -0.57
C ALA A 348 32.70 -1.03 0.63
N PRO A 349 32.42 -0.55 1.86
CA PRO A 349 32.14 -1.44 2.99
C PRO A 349 30.91 -2.31 2.76
N ALA A 350 29.83 -1.74 2.21
CA ALA A 350 28.62 -2.48 1.88
C ALA A 350 28.84 -3.51 0.76
N ALA A 351 29.55 -3.15 -0.29
CA ALA A 351 29.83 -4.03 -1.43
C ALA A 351 30.82 -5.17 -1.12
N LYS A 352 31.57 -5.07 0.00
CA LYS A 352 32.47 -6.12 0.51
C LYS A 352 31.88 -6.92 1.69
N SER A 353 30.65 -6.61 2.10
CA SER A 353 29.99 -7.26 3.22
C SER A 353 29.67 -8.74 2.93
N ALA A 354 29.42 -9.53 3.99
CA ALA A 354 28.96 -10.91 3.86
C ALA A 354 27.68 -11.02 3.01
N ALA A 355 26.76 -10.05 3.15
CA ALA A 355 25.54 -10.00 2.37
C ALA A 355 25.79 -9.73 0.86
N ALA A 356 26.78 -8.89 0.52
CA ALA A 356 27.17 -8.72 -0.88
C ALA A 356 27.83 -10.00 -1.47
N ASN A 357 28.58 -10.74 -0.65
CA ASN A 357 29.14 -12.03 -1.05
C ASN A 357 28.03 -13.09 -1.26
N GLU A 358 26.98 -13.09 -0.43
CA GLU A 358 25.77 -13.90 -0.63
C GLU A 358 25.16 -13.62 -2.02
N VAL A 359 24.98 -12.34 -2.37
CA VAL A 359 24.44 -11.93 -3.68
C VAL A 359 25.33 -12.41 -4.84
N ARG A 360 26.65 -12.30 -4.73
CA ARG A 360 27.58 -12.81 -5.76
C ARG A 360 27.43 -14.32 -5.95
N ALA A 361 27.34 -15.07 -4.86
CA ALA A 361 27.14 -16.52 -4.94
C ALA A 361 25.81 -16.87 -5.63
N LEU A 362 24.75 -16.09 -5.37
CA LEU A 362 23.43 -16.28 -6.00
C LEU A 362 23.37 -15.90 -7.49
N PHE A 363 24.31 -15.08 -7.98
CA PHE A 363 24.43 -14.77 -9.41
C PHE A 363 25.41 -15.69 -10.16
N GLY A 364 26.39 -16.26 -9.46
CA GLY A 364 27.47 -17.07 -10.05
C GLY A 364 27.23 -18.57 -10.08
N GLY A 365 26.21 -19.08 -9.38
CA GLY A 365 25.75 -20.47 -9.44
C GLY A 365 24.44 -20.59 -10.21
#